data_AF-A0A1S4EDA3-F1
#
_entry.id   AF-A0A1S4EDA3-F1
#
_cell.length_a   1.000
_cell.length_b   1.000
_cell.length_c   1.000
_cell.angle_alpha   90.00
_cell.angle_beta   90.00
_cell.angle_gamma   90.00
#
_symmetry.space_group_name_H-M   'P 1'
#
loop_
_entity.id
_entity.type
_entity.pdbx_description
1 polymer ?
#
loop_
_entity_poly.entity_id
_entity_poly.type
_entity_poly.pdbx_seq_one_letter_code
_entity_poly.pdbx_strand_id
1 'polypeptide(L)'
;MDDLETTRFHYGGNRSSSVSFIQFCSILERRPSSGKSEYLHDLYLIGEGPEWKENIAKPLLRNHGLSYFIPEDDSEDGYTSLCKSRVLLFVISENSRALTTMTRAAFAIGIKANIILCIQSLRLNSEINGCEKISQPAMHDYNRGRTYLMDLAKRNDIPVSTDIEEAVLLAICKNHHDKSNSFNDNSTFTLLYPDV
;
A
#
# COMPACT_ATOMS: atom_id res chain seq x y z
N MET A 1 -43.26 -8.17 -27.23
CA MET A 1 -43.37 -9.16 -26.14
C MET A 1 -41.98 -9.70 -25.99
N ASP A 2 -41.29 -9.15 -24.99
CA ASP A 2 -39.85 -9.21 -24.79
C ASP A 2 -39.43 -10.60 -24.30
N ASP A 3 -38.50 -11.23 -25.01
CA ASP A 3 -37.76 -12.38 -24.49
C ASP A 3 -36.45 -11.90 -23.88
N LEU A 4 -36.46 -11.80 -22.55
CA LEU A 4 -35.32 -11.56 -21.67
C LEU A 4 -34.37 -12.77 -21.71
N GLU A 5 -33.44 -12.79 -22.67
CA GLU A 5 -32.24 -13.61 -22.53
C GLU A 5 -31.35 -13.03 -21.43
N THR A 6 -31.52 -13.59 -20.23
CA THR A 6 -30.63 -13.40 -19.09
C THR A 6 -29.23 -13.86 -19.48
N THR A 7 -28.39 -12.91 -19.89
CA THR A 7 -26.96 -13.13 -20.08
C THR A 7 -26.36 -13.50 -18.71
N ARG A 8 -26.19 -14.80 -18.47
CA ARG A 8 -25.47 -15.32 -17.31
C ARG A 8 -24.01 -14.93 -17.44
N PHE A 9 -23.63 -13.81 -16.82
CA PHE A 9 -22.23 -13.51 -16.52
C PHE A 9 -21.65 -14.66 -15.68
N HIS A 10 -20.86 -15.53 -16.32
CA HIS A 10 -20.06 -16.52 -15.62
C HIS A 10 -18.91 -15.78 -14.92
N TYR A 11 -19.16 -15.31 -13.70
CA TYR A 11 -18.08 -15.01 -12.77
C TYR A 11 -17.43 -16.33 -12.36
N GLY A 12 -16.43 -16.75 -13.12
CA GLY A 12 -15.43 -17.73 -12.69
C GLY A 12 -14.53 -17.12 -11.61
N GLY A 13 -15.12 -16.76 -10.47
CA GLY A 13 -14.40 -16.26 -9.31
C GLY A 13 -14.02 -17.41 -8.40
N ASN A 14 -12.76 -17.80 -8.40
CA ASN A 14 -12.19 -18.64 -7.35
C ASN A 14 -12.57 -18.04 -5.97
N ARG A 15 -13.28 -18.81 -5.14
CA ARG A 15 -13.72 -18.42 -3.80
C ARG A 15 -12.54 -18.32 -2.81
N SER A 16 -11.63 -17.36 -3.01
CA SER A 16 -10.46 -17.16 -2.14
C SER A 16 -10.22 -15.71 -1.68
N SER A 17 -11.07 -14.75 -2.05
CA SER A 17 -10.77 -13.32 -1.85
C SER A 17 -11.24 -12.73 -0.52
N SER A 18 -12.32 -13.22 0.10
CA SER A 18 -12.88 -12.65 1.33
C SER A 18 -12.07 -12.98 2.60
N VAL A 19 -11.41 -14.14 2.64
CA VAL A 19 -10.59 -14.55 3.79
C VAL A 19 -9.29 -13.72 3.88
N SER A 20 -8.72 -13.31 2.74
CA SER A 20 -7.49 -12.48 2.71
C SER A 20 -7.70 -11.09 3.33
N PHE A 21 -8.85 -10.45 3.09
CA PHE A 21 -9.06 -9.07 3.51
C PHE A 21 -9.30 -8.95 5.01
N ILE A 22 -10.12 -9.84 5.59
CA ILE A 22 -10.34 -9.86 7.05
C ILE A 22 -9.02 -10.14 7.78
N GLN A 23 -8.26 -11.11 7.28
CA GLN A 23 -6.94 -11.45 7.83
C GLN A 23 -5.99 -10.25 7.76
N PHE A 24 -5.90 -9.60 6.59
CA PHE A 24 -5.14 -8.35 6.42
C PHE A 24 -5.54 -7.28 7.46
N CYS A 25 -6.84 -7.04 7.65
CA CYS A 25 -7.34 -6.05 8.60
C CYS A 25 -6.91 -6.37 10.03
N SER A 26 -7.20 -7.60 10.50
CA SER A 26 -6.87 -8.03 11.86
C SER A 26 -5.37 -8.00 12.16
N ILE A 27 -4.53 -8.23 11.15
CA ILE A 27 -3.08 -8.18 11.27
C ILE A 27 -2.62 -6.72 11.35
N LEU A 28 -3.11 -5.88 10.44
CA LEU A 28 -2.69 -4.49 10.38
C LEU A 28 -3.09 -3.71 11.64
N GLU A 29 -4.24 -4.02 12.24
CA GLU A 29 -4.67 -3.47 13.54
C GLU A 29 -3.74 -3.83 14.70
N ARG A 30 -3.00 -4.94 14.61
CA ARG A 30 -2.03 -5.38 15.63
C ARG A 30 -0.65 -4.73 15.45
N ARG A 31 -0.48 -3.83 14.48
CA ARG A 31 0.81 -3.16 14.28
C ARG A 31 1.22 -2.40 15.55
N PRO A 32 2.47 -2.56 16.00
CA PRO A 32 2.97 -1.83 17.14
C PRO A 32 2.91 -0.32 16.86
N SER A 33 2.48 0.45 17.87
CA SER A 33 2.56 1.90 17.84
C SER A 33 4.02 2.33 17.71
N SER A 34 4.25 3.41 16.95
CA SER A 34 5.59 3.96 16.72
C SER A 34 6.28 4.20 18.07
N GLY A 35 7.29 3.37 18.38
CA GLY A 35 8.08 3.50 19.61
C GLY A 35 8.45 2.19 20.32
N LYS A 36 7.85 1.03 19.98
CA LYS A 36 8.07 -0.21 20.79
C LYS A 36 8.42 -1.50 20.05
N SER A 37 8.79 -1.49 18.75
CA SER A 37 9.13 -2.74 18.05
C SER A 37 10.37 -2.69 17.17
N GLU A 38 11.10 -3.81 17.19
CA GLU A 38 12.12 -4.20 16.22
C GLU A 38 11.44 -4.46 14.86
N TYR A 39 11.24 -3.41 14.08
CA TYR A 39 10.80 -3.56 12.70
C TYR A 39 11.88 -4.33 11.91
N LEU A 40 11.49 -5.40 11.23
CA LEU A 40 12.37 -6.23 10.41
C LEU A 40 12.71 -5.58 9.06
N HIS A 41 11.78 -4.77 8.56
CA HIS A 41 11.92 -4.13 7.25
C HIS A 41 11.67 -2.63 7.37
N ASP A 42 12.38 -1.83 6.58
CA ASP A 42 12.10 -0.40 6.46
C ASP A 42 10.82 -0.17 5.67
N LEU A 43 10.65 -0.87 4.54
CA LEU A 43 9.48 -0.73 3.68
C LEU A 43 8.78 -2.06 3.40
N TYR A 44 7.45 -2.01 3.32
CA TYR A 44 6.63 -3.08 2.73
C TYR A 44 5.97 -2.57 1.45
N LEU A 45 6.17 -3.27 0.33
CA LEU A 45 5.73 -2.83 -0.99
C LEU A 45 4.41 -3.52 -1.37
N ILE A 46 3.35 -2.74 -1.56
CA ILE A 46 1.99 -3.23 -1.86
C ILE A 46 1.56 -2.69 -3.21
N GLY A 47 1.12 -3.55 -4.11
CA GLY A 47 0.65 -3.13 -5.43
C GLY A 47 0.82 -4.24 -6.45
N GLU A 48 0.05 -4.15 -7.52
CA GLU A 48 0.06 -5.13 -8.62
C GLU A 48 1.24 -4.83 -9.58
N GLY A 49 1.69 -5.85 -10.32
CA GLY A 49 2.78 -5.75 -11.30
C GLY A 49 4.20 -5.91 -10.70
N PRO A 50 5.07 -6.74 -11.29
CA PRO A 50 6.47 -6.85 -10.88
C PRO A 50 7.35 -5.70 -11.41
N GLU A 51 6.96 -5.03 -12.51
CA GLU A 51 7.84 -4.15 -13.28
C GLU A 51 8.37 -2.98 -12.45
N TRP A 52 7.50 -2.27 -11.73
CA TRP A 52 7.92 -1.14 -10.91
C TRP A 52 8.70 -1.58 -9.68
N LYS A 53 8.45 -2.80 -9.18
CA LYS A 53 9.19 -3.36 -8.04
C LYS A 53 10.63 -3.63 -8.45
N GLU A 54 10.83 -4.32 -9.57
CA GLU A 54 12.15 -4.69 -10.08
C GLU A 54 12.93 -3.50 -10.63
N ASN A 55 12.29 -2.63 -11.40
CA ASN A 55 12.98 -1.61 -12.20
C ASN A 55 13.12 -0.26 -11.48
N ILE A 56 12.28 0.03 -10.48
CA ILE A 56 12.25 1.34 -9.80
C ILE A 56 12.52 1.16 -8.30
N ALA A 57 11.66 0.42 -7.60
CA ALA A 57 11.72 0.35 -6.15
C ALA A 57 12.98 -0.36 -5.64
N LYS A 58 13.30 -1.56 -6.14
CA LYS A 58 14.48 -2.33 -5.69
C LYS A 58 15.78 -1.55 -5.90
N PRO A 59 16.08 -0.96 -7.08
CA PRO A 59 17.29 -0.17 -7.27
C PRO A 59 17.38 1.02 -6.32
N LEU A 60 16.31 1.81 -6.18
CA LEU A 60 16.31 2.98 -5.30
C LEU A 60 16.52 2.62 -3.83
N LEU A 61 15.86 1.57 -3.35
CA LEU A 61 15.96 1.13 -1.96
C LEU A 61 17.36 0.55 -1.64
N ARG A 62 17.93 -0.22 -2.57
CA ARG A 62 19.30 -0.75 -2.45
C ARG A 62 20.33 0.37 -2.43
N ASN A 63 20.17 1.37 -3.30
CA ASN A 63 21.07 2.53 -3.33
C ASN A 63 21.07 3.33 -2.02
N HIS A 64 19.94 3.32 -1.28
CA HIS A 64 19.82 3.97 0.03
C HIS A 64 20.09 3.03 1.21
N GLY A 65 20.47 1.77 0.96
CA GLY A 65 20.79 0.79 2.00
C GLY A 65 19.60 0.37 2.88
N LEU A 66 18.37 0.46 2.36
CA LEU A 66 17.15 0.17 3.11
C LEU A 66 16.68 -1.28 2.89
N SER A 67 16.17 -1.90 3.95
CA SER A 67 15.56 -3.22 3.86
C SER A 67 14.10 -3.12 3.43
N TYR A 68 13.65 -4.05 2.60
CA TYR A 68 12.28 -4.03 2.10
C TYR A 68 11.71 -5.43 1.96
N PHE A 69 10.39 -5.53 1.97
CA PHE A 69 9.66 -6.76 1.74
C PHE A 69 8.67 -6.59 0.59
N ILE A 70 8.64 -7.58 -0.30
CA ILE A 70 7.69 -7.69 -1.40
C ILE A 70 6.91 -8.98 -1.18
N PRO A 71 5.59 -8.92 -0.93
CA PRO A 71 4.78 -10.12 -0.82
C PRO A 71 4.65 -10.77 -2.20
N GLU A 72 4.99 -12.06 -2.27
CA GLU A 72 4.70 -12.92 -3.42
C GLU A 72 3.24 -13.40 -3.39
N ASP A 73 2.73 -13.65 -2.19
CA ASP A 73 1.38 -14.13 -1.89
C ASP A 73 0.89 -13.63 -0.51
N ASP A 74 -0.36 -13.98 -0.18
CA ASP A 74 -0.95 -13.74 1.14
C ASP A 74 -0.50 -14.84 2.16
N SER A 75 0.81 -15.06 2.27
CA SER A 75 1.43 -16.03 3.21
C SER A 75 1.64 -15.46 4.61
N GLU A 76 1.89 -16.35 5.58
CA GLU A 76 2.18 -15.99 6.97
C GLU A 76 3.44 -15.10 7.10
N ASP A 77 4.45 -15.32 6.26
CA ASP A 77 5.62 -14.46 6.17
C ASP A 77 5.23 -13.06 5.66
N GLY A 78 4.40 -13.00 4.61
CA GLY A 78 3.87 -11.74 4.08
C GLY A 78 3.13 -10.92 5.13
N TYR A 79 2.34 -11.58 5.97
CA TYR A 79 1.62 -10.97 7.07
C TYR A 79 2.51 -10.54 8.24
N THR A 80 3.51 -11.36 8.58
CA THR A 80 4.49 -11.02 9.61
C THR A 80 5.29 -9.78 9.20
N SER A 81 5.76 -9.74 7.95
CA SER A 81 6.47 -8.60 7.39
C SER A 81 5.56 -7.38 7.26
N LEU A 82 4.27 -7.54 6.93
CA LEU A 82 3.30 -6.44 6.93
C LEU A 82 3.20 -5.79 8.32
N CYS A 83 3.20 -6.58 9.39
CA CYS A 83 3.21 -6.05 10.76
C CYS A 83 4.55 -5.42 11.16
N LYS A 84 5.66 -6.01 10.70
CA LYS A 84 7.02 -5.67 11.12
C LYS A 84 7.78 -4.75 10.16
N SER A 85 7.10 -4.10 9.23
CA SER A 85 7.72 -3.08 8.36
C SER A 85 7.50 -1.67 8.89
N ARG A 86 8.40 -0.70 8.74
CA ARG A 86 8.16 0.66 9.28
C ARG A 86 7.13 1.43 8.49
N VAL A 87 7.33 1.52 7.18
CA VAL A 87 6.47 2.26 6.24
C VAL A 87 5.83 1.28 5.25
N LEU A 88 4.55 1.47 4.95
CA LEU A 88 3.83 0.71 3.92
C LEU A 88 3.66 1.57 2.67
N LEU A 89 4.22 1.15 1.54
CA LEU A 89 4.06 1.84 0.26
C LEU A 89 3.00 1.12 -0.57
N PHE A 90 1.88 1.78 -0.84
CA PHE A 90 0.85 1.28 -1.76
C PHE A 90 1.02 1.92 -3.14
N VAL A 91 1.10 1.11 -4.19
CA VAL A 91 1.16 1.54 -5.58
C VAL A 91 -0.09 1.05 -6.31
N ILE A 92 -0.93 2.01 -6.72
CA ILE A 92 -2.10 1.81 -7.55
C ILE A 92 -1.73 2.27 -8.95
N SER A 93 -1.37 1.30 -9.78
CA SER A 93 -0.85 1.52 -11.13
C SER A 93 -1.95 1.88 -12.14
N GLU A 94 -1.54 2.46 -13.27
CA GLU A 94 -2.39 2.74 -14.44
C GLU A 94 -2.64 1.50 -15.32
N ASN A 95 -2.00 0.36 -15.04
CA ASN A 95 -2.12 -0.88 -15.81
C ASN A 95 -3.01 -1.94 -15.12
N SER A 96 -3.68 -1.60 -14.03
CA SER A 96 -4.47 -2.56 -13.25
C SER A 96 -5.73 -1.95 -12.61
N ARG A 97 -6.73 -2.78 -12.31
CA ARG A 97 -7.95 -2.29 -11.63
C ARG A 97 -7.68 -1.87 -10.18
N ALA A 98 -6.71 -2.52 -9.53
CA ALA A 98 -6.22 -2.24 -8.18
C ALA A 98 -7.30 -2.19 -7.08
N LEU A 99 -8.46 -2.82 -7.26
CA LEU A 99 -9.57 -2.76 -6.30
C LEU A 99 -9.18 -3.29 -4.90
N THR A 100 -8.46 -4.40 -4.85
CA THR A 100 -7.99 -4.98 -3.58
C THR A 100 -6.99 -4.05 -2.90
N THR A 101 -6.02 -3.53 -3.65
CA THR A 101 -5.01 -2.58 -3.17
C THR A 101 -5.64 -1.29 -2.66
N MET A 102 -6.62 -0.74 -3.38
CA MET A 102 -7.36 0.45 -2.99
C MET A 102 -8.14 0.22 -1.68
N THR A 103 -8.81 -0.92 -1.54
CA THR A 103 -9.55 -1.26 -0.31
C THR A 103 -8.60 -1.44 0.89
N ARG A 104 -7.47 -2.14 0.69
CA ARG A 104 -6.42 -2.31 1.71
C ARG A 104 -5.82 -0.96 2.13
N ALA A 105 -5.57 -0.06 1.16
CA ALA A 105 -5.08 1.29 1.43
C ALA A 105 -6.10 2.11 2.23
N ALA A 106 -7.37 2.11 1.83
CA ALA A 106 -8.43 2.82 2.55
C ALA A 106 -8.55 2.36 4.01
N PHE A 107 -8.47 1.05 4.24
CA PHE A 107 -8.44 0.49 5.60
C PHE A 107 -7.21 0.96 6.38
N ALA A 108 -6.01 0.90 5.78
CA ALA A 108 -4.77 1.34 6.39
C ALA A 108 -4.81 2.83 6.78
N ILE A 109 -5.42 3.69 5.94
CA ILE A 109 -5.68 5.09 6.27
C ILE A 109 -6.59 5.19 7.50
N GLY A 110 -7.69 4.43 7.52
CA GLY A 110 -8.69 4.47 8.60
C GLY A 110 -8.13 4.13 9.98
N ILE A 111 -7.16 3.20 10.05
CA ILE A 111 -6.48 2.85 11.30
C ILE A 111 -5.22 3.69 11.59
N LYS A 112 -4.96 4.73 10.78
CA LYS A 112 -3.78 5.60 10.88
C LYS A 112 -2.44 4.84 10.80
N ALA A 113 -2.37 3.84 9.93
CA ALA A 113 -1.11 3.15 9.68
C ALA A 113 -0.09 4.09 9.03
N ASN A 114 1.19 3.80 9.24
CA ASN A 114 2.29 4.54 8.63
C ASN A 114 2.44 4.18 7.14
N ILE A 115 1.81 4.96 6.26
CA ILE A 115 1.72 4.64 4.83
C ILE A 115 2.13 5.80 3.90
N ILE A 116 2.44 5.44 2.65
CA ILE A 116 2.59 6.33 1.49
C ILE A 116 1.75 5.74 0.34
N LEU A 117 1.14 6.61 -0.48
CA LEU A 117 0.37 6.18 -1.66
C LEU A 117 0.99 6.69 -2.96
N CYS A 118 1.05 5.83 -3.96
CA CYS A 118 1.18 6.20 -5.37
C CYS A 118 -0.13 5.86 -6.08
N ILE A 119 -0.78 6.84 -6.71
CA ILE A 119 -2.05 6.64 -7.40
C ILE A 119 -1.94 7.17 -8.83
N GLN A 120 -1.93 6.25 -9.79
CA GLN A 120 -1.96 6.55 -11.22
C GLN A 120 -3.36 6.30 -11.78
N SER A 121 -3.84 7.22 -12.62
CA SER A 121 -5.14 7.12 -13.27
C SER A 121 -5.06 6.20 -14.48
N LEU A 122 -6.08 5.36 -14.69
CA LEU A 122 -6.21 4.57 -15.91
C LEU A 122 -6.37 5.50 -17.12
N ARG A 123 -5.71 5.17 -18.23
CA ARG A 123 -5.80 5.92 -19.49
C ARG A 123 -6.76 5.24 -20.46
N LEU A 124 -7.24 6.02 -21.42
CA LEU A 124 -8.06 5.48 -22.49
C LEU A 124 -7.25 4.47 -23.31
N ASN A 125 -7.86 3.32 -23.60
CA ASN A 125 -7.23 2.20 -24.29
C ASN A 125 -6.06 1.54 -23.52
N SER A 126 -5.91 1.82 -22.21
CA SER A 126 -5.00 1.04 -21.37
C SER A 126 -5.42 -0.43 -21.39
N GLU A 127 -4.43 -1.30 -21.56
CA GLU A 127 -4.58 -2.73 -21.36
C GLU A 127 -4.40 -3.03 -19.88
N ILE A 128 -5.44 -3.61 -19.26
CA ILE A 128 -5.32 -4.16 -17.92
C ILE A 128 -4.56 -5.47 -18.03
N ASN A 129 -3.45 -5.58 -17.28
CA ASN A 129 -2.58 -6.75 -17.25
C ASN A 129 -2.14 -7.24 -18.66
N GLY A 130 -2.04 -6.33 -19.64
CA GLY A 130 -1.58 -6.63 -21.00
C GLY A 130 -2.54 -7.46 -21.87
N CYS A 131 -3.77 -7.71 -21.42
CA CYS A 131 -4.68 -8.64 -22.10
C CYS A 131 -6.11 -8.10 -22.27
N GLU A 132 -6.56 -7.16 -21.44
CA GLU A 132 -7.96 -6.74 -21.40
C GLU A 132 -8.11 -5.24 -21.68
N LYS A 133 -8.84 -4.90 -22.73
CA LYS A 133 -9.24 -3.51 -22.98
C LYS A 133 -10.38 -3.12 -22.05
N ILE A 134 -10.18 -2.03 -21.33
CA ILE A 134 -11.22 -1.47 -20.46
C ILE A 134 -12.19 -0.62 -21.27
N SER A 135 -13.50 -0.73 -20.99
CA SER A 135 -14.48 0.18 -21.57
C SER A 135 -14.35 1.57 -20.97
N GLN A 136 -14.72 2.61 -21.74
CA GLN A 136 -14.71 3.99 -21.25
C GLN A 136 -15.52 4.17 -19.96
N PRO A 137 -16.76 3.66 -19.83
CA PRO A 137 -17.51 3.79 -18.58
C PRO A 137 -16.80 3.15 -17.40
N ALA A 138 -16.26 1.93 -17.57
CA ALA A 138 -15.55 1.24 -16.51
C ALA A 138 -14.29 2.02 -16.07
N MET A 139 -13.51 2.56 -17.02
CA MET A 139 -12.37 3.43 -16.73
C MET A 139 -12.77 4.64 -15.88
N HIS A 140 -13.86 5.31 -16.22
CA HIS A 140 -14.36 6.44 -15.43
C HIS A 140 -14.73 6.03 -14.01
N ASP A 141 -15.35 4.86 -13.82
CA ASP A 141 -15.70 4.36 -12.49
C ASP A 141 -14.47 4.00 -11.66
N TYR A 142 -13.47 3.34 -12.24
CA TYR A 142 -12.22 3.03 -11.55
C TYR A 142 -11.41 4.29 -11.20
N ASN A 143 -11.37 5.28 -12.10
CA ASN A 143 -10.71 6.55 -11.83
C ASN A 143 -11.45 7.37 -10.77
N ARG A 144 -12.78 7.30 -10.73
CA ARG A 144 -13.58 7.91 -9.65
C ARG A 144 -13.22 7.31 -8.29
N GLY A 145 -13.08 5.98 -8.22
CA GLY A 145 -12.61 5.32 -6.99
C GLY A 145 -11.21 5.79 -6.56
N ARG A 146 -10.28 5.97 -7.52
CA ARG A 146 -8.94 6.52 -7.25
C ARG A 146 -9.02 7.94 -6.70
N THR A 147 -9.88 8.79 -7.26
CA THR A 147 -10.12 10.15 -6.75
C THR A 147 -10.64 10.13 -5.32
N TYR A 148 -11.57 9.24 -4.98
CA TYR A 148 -12.08 9.12 -3.62
C TYR A 148 -10.99 8.69 -2.63
N LEU A 149 -10.13 7.76 -3.02
CA LEU A 149 -9.00 7.35 -2.20
C LEU A 149 -7.97 8.47 -2.00
N MET A 150 -7.66 9.24 -3.06
CA MET A 150 -6.80 10.42 -2.95
C MET A 150 -7.38 11.46 -1.99
N ASP A 151 -8.67 11.72 -2.07
CA ASP A 151 -9.36 12.66 -1.17
C ASP A 151 -9.36 12.15 0.29
N LEU A 152 -9.57 10.84 0.49
CA LEU A 152 -9.48 10.21 1.80
C LEU A 152 -8.07 10.35 2.39
N ALA A 153 -7.03 10.12 1.59
CA ALA A 153 -5.64 10.25 1.98
C ALA A 153 -5.30 11.70 2.37
N LYS A 154 -5.68 12.67 1.55
CA LYS A 154 -5.47 14.10 1.82
C LYS A 154 -6.11 14.56 3.12
N ARG A 155 -7.33 14.10 3.43
CA ARG A 155 -8.04 14.43 4.69
C ARG A 155 -7.40 13.83 5.94
N ASN A 156 -6.51 12.84 5.78
CA ASN A 156 -5.79 12.17 6.86
C ASN A 156 -4.28 12.46 6.82
N ASP A 157 -3.87 13.51 6.08
CA ASP A 157 -2.46 13.94 5.95
C ASP A 157 -1.51 12.82 5.46
N ILE A 158 -2.03 11.92 4.63
CA ILE A 158 -1.25 10.84 4.02
C ILE A 158 -0.59 11.36 2.74
N PRO A 159 0.74 11.23 2.57
CA PRO A 159 1.42 11.64 1.34
C PRO A 159 0.98 10.80 0.14
N VAL A 160 0.69 11.49 -0.97
CA VAL A 160 0.27 10.87 -2.24
C VAL A 160 1.10 11.45 -3.38
N SER A 161 1.62 10.58 -4.24
CA SER A 161 2.19 10.95 -5.54
C SER A 161 1.47 10.23 -6.69
N THR A 162 1.61 10.77 -7.90
CA THR A 162 1.19 10.13 -9.15
C THR A 162 2.35 9.46 -9.89
N ASP A 163 3.57 9.59 -9.38
CA ASP A 163 4.78 9.00 -9.94
C ASP A 163 5.36 7.96 -8.97
N ILE A 164 5.79 6.82 -9.50
CA ILE A 164 6.24 5.70 -8.68
C ILE A 164 7.61 5.98 -8.06
N GLU A 165 8.53 6.61 -8.82
CA GLU A 165 9.85 6.96 -8.31
C GLU A 165 9.74 8.00 -7.20
N GLU A 166 8.94 9.04 -7.39
CA GLU A 166 8.65 10.04 -6.35
C GLU A 166 8.03 9.38 -5.10
N ALA A 167 7.06 8.47 -5.26
CA ALA A 167 6.45 7.78 -4.13
C ALA A 167 7.44 6.90 -3.34
N VAL A 168 8.37 6.23 -4.03
CA VAL A 168 9.46 5.48 -3.37
C VAL A 168 10.36 6.44 -2.59
N LEU A 169 10.76 7.57 -3.18
CA LEU A 169 11.57 8.58 -2.50
C LEU A 169 10.86 9.16 -1.27
N LEU A 170 9.56 9.45 -1.36
CA LEU A 170 8.75 9.88 -0.21
C LEU A 170 8.75 8.84 0.92
N ALA A 171 8.65 7.55 0.60
CA ALA A 171 8.72 6.48 1.58
C ALA A 171 10.10 6.36 2.25
N ILE A 172 11.18 6.55 1.48
CA ILE A 172 12.55 6.62 1.98
C ILE A 172 12.70 7.79 2.97
N CYS A 173 12.30 9.00 2.57
CA CYS A 173 12.35 10.19 3.41
C CYS A 173 11.55 10.01 4.71
N LYS A 174 10.34 9.45 4.61
CA LYS A 174 9.49 9.17 5.78
C LYS A 174 10.15 8.18 6.74
N ASN A 175 10.73 7.10 6.22
CA ASN A 175 11.45 6.12 7.05
C ASN A 175 12.64 6.75 7.80
N HIS A 176 13.43 7.59 7.15
CA HIS A 176 14.53 8.31 7.80
C HIS A 176 14.03 9.26 8.90
N HIS A 177 12.96 10.00 8.64
CA HIS A 177 12.34 10.87 9.63
C HIS A 177 11.85 10.09 10.86
N ASP A 178 11.14 8.97 10.65
CA ASP A 178 10.61 8.15 11.74
C ASP A 178 11.73 7.51 12.58
N LYS A 179 12.83 7.09 11.94
CA LYS A 179 14.03 6.62 12.66
C LYS A 179 14.62 7.74 13.53
N SER A 180 14.76 8.95 13.00
CA SER A 180 15.33 10.08 13.77
C SER A 180 14.49 10.45 15.00
N ASN A 181 13.15 10.45 14.88
CA ASN A 181 12.26 10.73 16.00
C ASN A 181 12.34 9.63 17.08
N SER A 182 12.44 8.36 16.67
CA SER A 182 12.57 7.24 17.63
C SER A 182 13.87 7.24 18.44
N PHE A 183 14.95 7.84 17.91
CA PHE A 183 16.22 8.01 18.64
C PHE A 183 16.14 9.14 19.69
N ASN A 184 15.38 10.20 19.40
CA ASN A 184 15.25 11.33 20.32
C ASN A 184 14.38 11.00 21.55
N ASP A 185 13.33 10.19 21.40
CA ASP A 185 12.48 9.77 22.54
C ASP A 185 13.26 8.96 23.60
N ASN A 186 14.32 8.23 23.18
CA ASN A 186 15.17 7.45 24.07
C ASN A 186 16.25 8.28 24.79
N SER A 187 16.48 9.54 24.39
CA SER A 187 17.51 10.40 24.98
C SER A 187 16.99 11.28 26.14
N THR A 188 15.68 11.30 26.37
CA THR A 188 15.04 12.09 27.44
C THR A 188 14.83 11.36 28.77
N PHE A 189 15.22 10.08 28.89
CA PHE A 189 14.92 9.27 30.09
C PHE A 189 16.11 9.07 31.06
N THR A 190 17.23 9.78 30.92
CA THR A 190 18.41 9.57 31.81
C THR A 190 18.86 10.81 32.61
N LEU A 191 18.07 11.89 32.69
CA LEU A 191 18.47 13.10 33.45
C LEU A 191 17.41 13.63 34.43
N LEU A 192 16.68 12.76 35.10
CA LEU A 192 15.96 13.13 36.31
C LEU A 192 16.14 12.04 37.35
N TYR A 193 17.27 12.08 38.07
CA TYR A 193 17.46 11.80 39.50
C TYR A 193 18.99 11.73 39.73
N PRO A 194 19.64 12.79 40.22
CA PRO A 194 20.96 12.65 40.84
C PRO A 194 20.79 11.93 42.18
N ASP A 195 21.62 10.91 42.41
CA ASP A 195 21.81 10.28 43.71
C ASP A 195 22.14 11.34 44.77
N VAL A 196 21.19 11.62 45.68
CA VAL A 196 21.43 12.12 47.05
C VAL A 196 20.34 11.60 47.97
#